data_AF-A0A381UUJ8-F1
#
_entry.id   AF-A0A381UUJ8-F1
#
_cell.length_a   1.000
_cell.length_b   1.000
_cell.length_c   1.000
_cell.angle_alpha   90.00
_cell.angle_beta   90.00
_cell.angle_gamma   90.00
#
_symmetry.space_group_name_H-M   'P 1'
#
loop_
_entity.id
_entity.type
_entity.pdbx_description
1 polymer ?
#
loop_
_entity_poly.entity_id
_entity_poly.type
_entity_poly.pdbx_seq_one_letter_code
_entity_poly.pdbx_strand_id
1 'polypeptide(L)'
;MTGENNNNRLPRKRNSSLDSKSITWPALASITLAACGGGGGGGPMVQPPPVNRAPVAAADKTVSMDEDATNTALSITAPTDPDGNNLTITVTAVPSGGTLAMADGT
;
A
#
# COMPACT_ATOMS: atom_id res chain seq x y z
N MET A 1 0.86 -85.16 -20.84
CA MET A 1 -0.46 -84.87 -20.24
C MET A 1 -0.31 -83.66 -19.33
N THR A 2 -1.16 -82.68 -19.63
CA THR A 2 -1.76 -81.65 -18.76
C THR A 2 -2.08 -82.11 -17.34
N GLY A 3 -2.31 -81.13 -16.45
CA GLY A 3 -3.09 -81.29 -15.22
C GLY A 3 -2.23 -81.10 -13.97
N GLU A 4 -1.99 -79.89 -13.48
CA GLU A 4 -2.90 -79.01 -12.72
C GLU A 4 -3.15 -79.46 -11.26
N ASN A 5 -3.26 -78.42 -10.40
CA ASN A 5 -3.93 -78.35 -9.08
C ASN A 5 -3.13 -78.69 -7.80
N ASN A 6 -3.19 -77.99 -6.66
CA ASN A 6 -3.64 -76.65 -6.22
C ASN A 6 -3.73 -76.63 -4.68
N ASN A 7 -2.91 -75.89 -3.93
CA ASN A 7 -3.24 -75.74 -2.50
C ASN A 7 -2.67 -74.47 -1.86
N ASN A 8 -3.46 -73.39 -1.96
CA ASN A 8 -3.62 -72.29 -0.99
C ASN A 8 -2.70 -72.30 0.26
N ARG A 9 -1.92 -71.24 0.48
CA ARG A 9 -2.09 -70.38 1.68
C ARG A 9 -1.08 -69.22 1.85
N LEU A 10 -1.67 -68.07 2.20
CA LEU A 10 -1.19 -66.91 2.99
C LEU A 10 -0.39 -65.79 2.27
N PRO A 11 -0.86 -64.51 2.36
CA PRO A 11 -0.11 -63.37 1.83
C PRO A 11 1.20 -63.19 2.59
N ARG A 12 2.30 -63.16 1.81
CA ARG A 12 3.69 -63.07 2.24
C ARG A 12 3.91 -61.90 3.20
N LYS A 13 4.34 -62.23 4.43
CA LYS A 13 4.86 -61.32 5.46
C LYS A 13 5.87 -60.32 4.85
N ARG A 14 5.68 -59.04 5.13
CA ARG A 14 6.66 -57.97 4.83
C ARG A 14 7.86 -58.14 5.77
N ASN A 15 9.02 -58.47 5.22
CA ASN A 15 10.27 -58.49 5.96
C ASN A 15 11.18 -57.39 5.39
N SER A 16 10.96 -56.15 5.87
CA SER A 16 11.89 -55.04 5.67
C SER A 16 13.11 -55.25 6.56
N SER A 17 14.00 -56.16 6.16
CA SER A 17 15.29 -56.36 6.83
C SER A 17 16.31 -55.46 6.14
N LEU A 18 16.49 -54.24 6.66
CA LEU A 18 17.67 -53.44 6.33
C LEU A 18 18.83 -54.00 7.16
N ASP A 19 19.87 -54.45 6.47
CA ASP A 19 21.07 -55.07 7.08
C ASP A 19 21.78 -54.08 8.00
N SER A 20 21.95 -54.47 9.27
CA SER A 20 22.38 -53.60 10.37
C SER A 20 23.89 -53.37 10.46
N LYS A 21 24.66 -53.75 9.44
CA LYS A 21 26.14 -53.74 9.45
C LYS A 21 26.80 -52.60 8.68
N SER A 22 26.03 -51.66 8.11
CA SER A 22 26.58 -50.53 7.34
C SER A 22 25.89 -49.20 7.63
N ILE A 23 25.46 -48.98 8.86
CA ILE A 23 25.05 -47.64 9.31
C ILE A 23 26.32 -46.83 9.62
N THR A 24 26.93 -46.27 8.58
CA THR A 24 27.95 -45.23 8.74
C THR A 24 27.26 -43.95 9.18
N TRP A 25 27.44 -43.60 10.45
CA TRP A 25 27.23 -42.26 10.99
C TRP A 25 28.07 -41.28 10.13
N PRO A 26 27.48 -40.33 9.39
CA PRO A 26 26.34 -39.52 9.76
C PRO A 26 25.17 -39.71 8.79
N ALA A 27 24.19 -40.53 9.16
CA ALA A 27 22.82 -40.27 8.74
C ALA A 27 22.22 -39.12 9.60
N LEU A 28 23.02 -38.06 9.83
CA LEU A 28 22.47 -36.73 10.03
C LEU A 28 21.70 -36.50 8.75
N ALA A 29 20.38 -36.68 8.81
CA ALA A 29 19.49 -36.29 7.76
C ALA A 29 19.78 -34.81 7.48
N SER A 30 20.62 -34.56 6.48
CA SER A 30 20.74 -33.25 5.89
C SER A 30 19.35 -32.95 5.34
N ILE A 31 18.59 -32.14 6.08
CA ILE A 31 17.37 -31.56 5.56
C ILE A 31 17.82 -30.54 4.50
N THR A 32 18.02 -31.03 3.28
CA THR A 32 18.32 -30.14 2.16
C THR A 32 17.01 -29.47 1.81
N LEU A 33 16.73 -28.33 2.45
CA LEU A 33 15.70 -27.41 1.98
C LEU A 33 16.20 -26.84 0.66
N ALA A 34 15.82 -27.48 -0.45
CA ALA A 34 15.96 -26.88 -1.76
C ALA A 34 14.95 -25.74 -1.86
N ALA A 35 15.31 -24.57 -1.31
CA ALA A 35 14.74 -23.32 -1.77
C ALA A 35 15.20 -23.20 -3.23
N CYS A 36 14.30 -23.48 -4.17
CA CYS A 36 14.50 -23.10 -5.56
C CYS A 36 14.65 -21.58 -5.55
N GLY A 37 15.89 -21.10 -5.55
CA GLY A 37 16.26 -19.72 -5.79
C GLY A 37 15.98 -19.36 -7.25
N GLY A 38 14.72 -19.38 -7.63
CA GLY A 38 14.21 -18.70 -8.81
C GLY A 38 13.89 -17.28 -8.38
N GLY A 39 14.73 -16.33 -8.78
CA GLY A 39 14.61 -14.92 -8.44
C GLY A 39 13.23 -14.34 -8.79
N GLY A 40 12.74 -13.48 -7.90
CA GLY A 40 11.49 -12.76 -8.08
C GLY A 40 11.09 -12.16 -6.74
N GLY A 41 11.77 -11.08 -6.35
CA GLY A 41 11.42 -10.29 -5.18
C GLY A 41 9.99 -9.74 -5.32
N GLY A 42 9.03 -10.51 -4.84
CA GLY A 42 7.62 -10.13 -4.71
C GLY A 42 7.28 -9.71 -3.29
N GLY A 43 8.24 -9.11 -2.57
CA GLY A 43 7.87 -8.29 -1.42
C GLY A 43 6.89 -7.22 -1.91
N PRO A 44 5.92 -6.78 -1.09
CA PRO A 44 5.00 -5.74 -1.51
C PRO A 44 5.85 -4.58 -2.03
N MET A 45 5.65 -4.24 -3.31
CA MET A 45 6.20 -3.04 -3.90
C MET A 45 5.68 -1.88 -3.06
N VAL A 46 6.49 -1.42 -2.11
CA VAL A 46 6.22 -0.20 -1.37
C VAL A 46 6.46 0.92 -2.38
N GLN A 47 5.41 1.21 -3.16
CA GLN A 47 5.36 2.43 -3.93
C GLN A 47 5.55 3.56 -2.92
N PRO A 48 6.55 4.45 -3.11
CA PRO A 48 6.62 5.66 -2.31
C PRO A 48 5.26 6.35 -2.38
N PRO A 49 4.73 6.86 -1.25
CA PRO A 49 3.50 7.65 -1.31
C PRO A 49 3.70 8.77 -2.35
N PRO A 50 2.62 9.17 -3.05
CA PRO A 50 2.70 10.27 -3.99
C PRO A 50 3.36 11.48 -3.32
N VAL A 51 4.19 12.19 -4.07
CA VAL A 51 4.89 13.38 -3.56
C VAL A 51 3.84 14.42 -3.18
N ASN A 52 3.92 14.91 -1.93
CA ASN A 52 3.06 15.99 -1.46
C ASN A 52 3.22 17.24 -2.33
N ARG A 53 2.10 17.81 -2.75
CA ARG A 53 2.00 19.00 -3.58
C ARG A 53 1.66 20.20 -2.72
N ALA A 54 2.18 21.36 -3.11
CA ALA A 54 1.85 22.60 -2.44
C ALA A 54 0.39 23.01 -2.72
N PRO A 55 -0.24 23.73 -1.78
CA PRO A 55 -1.53 24.37 -2.04
C PRO A 55 -1.45 25.35 -3.21
N VAL A 56 -2.54 25.46 -3.96
CA VAL A 56 -2.70 26.40 -5.07
C VAL A 56 -3.64 27.52 -4.64
N ALA A 57 -3.09 28.73 -4.52
CA ALA A 57 -3.84 29.94 -4.24
C ALA A 57 -4.54 30.49 -5.49
N ALA A 58 -5.56 31.35 -5.29
CA ALA A 58 -6.07 32.17 -6.37
C ALA A 58 -5.04 33.20 -6.82
N ALA A 59 -5.13 33.63 -8.08
CA ALA A 59 -4.36 34.76 -8.57
C ALA A 59 -4.74 36.05 -7.84
N ASP A 60 -3.80 36.98 -7.78
CA ASP A 60 -4.01 38.30 -7.18
C ASP A 60 -5.17 39.03 -7.86
N LYS A 61 -5.95 39.75 -7.05
CA LYS A 61 -7.08 40.55 -7.52
C LYS A 61 -7.00 41.95 -6.95
N THR A 62 -7.25 42.91 -7.83
CA THR A 62 -7.48 44.31 -7.46
C THR A 62 -8.95 44.61 -7.65
N VAL A 63 -9.59 45.10 -6.59
CA VAL A 63 -10.99 45.53 -6.60
C VAL A 63 -11.01 47.01 -6.28
N SER A 64 -11.73 47.80 -7.09
CA SER A 64 -11.95 49.22 -6.85
C SER A 64 -13.41 49.42 -6.45
N MET A 65 -13.64 50.34 -5.52
CA MET A 65 -14.97 50.69 -5.03
C MET A 65 -14.98 52.17 -4.63
N ASP A 66 -16.16 52.79 -4.67
CA ASP A 66 -16.37 54.15 -4.15
C ASP A 66 -16.39 54.14 -2.62
N GLU A 67 -16.15 55.29 -2.00
CA GLU A 67 -16.13 55.46 -0.54
C GLU A 67 -17.46 55.13 0.15
N ASP A 68 -18.56 55.30 -0.58
CA ASP A 68 -19.93 55.01 -0.13
C ASP A 68 -20.46 53.69 -0.69
N ALA A 69 -19.57 52.84 -1.23
CA ALA A 69 -19.96 51.53 -1.72
C ALA A 69 -20.45 50.63 -0.58
N THR A 70 -21.49 49.87 -0.86
CA THR A 70 -21.97 48.79 0.02
C THR A 70 -21.06 47.55 -0.12
N ASN A 71 -21.53 46.38 0.32
CA ASN A 71 -20.79 45.12 0.20
C ASN A 71 -20.40 44.84 -1.26
N THR A 72 -19.10 44.95 -1.54
CA THR A 72 -18.52 44.61 -2.84
C THR A 72 -17.89 43.23 -2.75
N ALA A 73 -18.34 42.31 -3.61
CA ALA A 73 -17.77 40.97 -3.65
C ALA A 73 -16.34 41.01 -4.17
N LEU A 74 -15.40 40.41 -3.42
CA LEU A 74 -14.01 40.30 -3.86
C LEU A 74 -13.81 39.26 -4.98
N SER A 75 -14.77 38.32 -5.08
CA SER A 75 -14.76 37.22 -6.07
C SER A 75 -13.41 36.48 -6.13
N ILE A 76 -12.75 36.30 -4.98
CA ILE A 76 -11.52 35.52 -4.84
C ILE A 76 -11.93 34.04 -4.75
N THR A 77 -11.39 33.22 -5.64
CA THR A 77 -11.64 31.77 -5.63
C THR A 77 -10.97 31.14 -4.41
N ALA A 78 -11.64 30.17 -3.78
CA ALA A 78 -11.04 29.44 -2.66
C ALA A 78 -9.77 28.70 -3.11
N PRO A 79 -8.69 28.72 -2.30
CA PRO A 79 -7.49 27.94 -2.60
C PRO A 79 -7.81 26.43 -2.57
N THR A 80 -7.01 25.65 -3.30
CA THR A 80 -7.19 24.20 -3.37
C THR A 80 -5.89 23.49 -3.03
N ASP A 81 -5.99 22.35 -2.36
CA ASP A 81 -4.87 21.46 -2.12
C ASP A 81 -5.07 20.18 -2.94
N PRO A 82 -4.15 19.86 -3.87
CA PRO A 82 -4.32 18.68 -4.71
C PRO A 82 -4.34 17.35 -3.95
N ASP A 83 -3.81 17.31 -2.73
CA ASP A 83 -3.78 16.13 -1.87
C ASP A 83 -4.90 16.13 -0.83
N GLY A 84 -5.75 17.16 -0.82
CA GLY A 84 -6.92 17.26 0.06
C GLY A 84 -6.60 17.67 1.50
N ASN A 85 -5.40 18.24 1.74
CA ASN A 85 -5.03 18.73 3.05
C ASN A 85 -5.92 19.93 3.48
N ASN A 86 -6.20 20.04 4.78
CA ASN A 86 -6.88 21.21 5.33
C ASN A 86 -6.04 22.47 5.13
N LEU A 87 -6.68 23.53 4.61
CA LEU A 87 -6.04 24.82 4.37
C LEU A 87 -6.47 25.85 5.42
N THR A 88 -5.54 26.74 5.79
CA THR A 88 -5.81 27.90 6.63
C THR A 88 -5.52 29.16 5.84
N ILE A 89 -6.45 30.11 5.85
CA ILE A 89 -6.33 31.40 5.17
C ILE A 89 -6.11 32.48 6.24
N THR A 90 -5.11 33.34 6.04
CA THR A 90 -4.80 34.45 6.95
C THR A 90 -4.91 35.78 6.23
N VAL A 91 -5.64 36.72 6.81
CA VAL A 91 -5.70 38.11 6.35
C VAL A 91 -4.65 38.90 7.12
N THR A 92 -3.66 39.43 6.41
CA THR A 92 -2.53 40.15 7.04
C THR A 92 -2.79 41.64 7.22
N ALA A 93 -3.67 42.23 6.41
CA ALA A 93 -4.06 43.62 6.48
C ALA A 93 -5.45 43.84 5.88
N VAL A 94 -6.15 44.86 6.41
CA VAL A 94 -7.38 45.40 5.84
C VAL A 94 -7.24 46.93 5.73
N PRO A 95 -7.86 47.59 4.72
CA PRO A 95 -7.88 49.04 4.65
C PRO A 95 -8.54 49.66 5.90
N SER A 96 -8.03 50.83 6.33
CA SER A 96 -8.64 51.57 7.44
C SER A 96 -10.05 52.02 7.07
N GLY A 97 -11.06 51.60 7.84
CA GLY A 97 -12.46 51.98 7.63
C GLY A 97 -13.31 50.93 6.89
N GLY A 98 -12.71 49.84 6.43
CA GLY A 98 -13.42 48.69 5.85
C GLY A 98 -13.44 47.48 6.78
N THR A 99 -14.39 46.57 6.53
CA THR A 99 -14.39 45.20 7.09
C THR A 99 -14.32 44.19 5.96
N LEU A 100 -13.72 43.04 6.21
CA LEU A 100 -13.77 41.90 5.30
C LEU A 100 -14.64 40.83 5.94
N ALA A 101 -15.50 40.23 5.13
CA ALA A 101 -16.28 39.07 5.51
C ALA A 101 -15.94 37.90 4.58
N MET A 102 -16.04 36.68 5.10
CA MET A 102 -15.94 35.48 4.30
C MET A 102 -17.18 35.33 3.39
N ALA A 103 -17.10 34.43 2.41
CA ALA A 103 -18.19 34.21 1.47
C ALA A 103 -19.51 33.73 2.13
N ASP A 104 -19.43 33.20 3.35
CA ASP A 104 -20.59 32.79 4.16
C ASP A 104 -21.17 33.94 5.02
N GLY A 105 -20.61 35.14 4.94
CA GLY A 105 -21.06 36.32 5.67
C GLY A 105 -20.55 36.43 7.10
N THR A 106 -19.57 35.60 7.49
CA THR A 106 -18.86 35.69 8.78
C THR A 106 -17.70 36.68 8.76
#